data_AF-A0A357T0V2-F1
#
_entry.id   AF-A0A357T0V2-F1
#
_cell.length_a   1.000
_cell.length_b   1.000
_cell.length_c   1.000
_cell.angle_alpha   90.00
_cell.angle_beta   90.00
_cell.angle_gamma   90.00
#
_symmetry.space_group_name_H-M   'P 1'
#
loop_
_entity.id
_entity.type
_entity.pdbx_description
1 polymer ?
#
loop_
_entity_poly.entity_id
_entity_poly.type
_entity_poly.pdbx_seq_one_letter_code
_entity_poly.pdbx_strand_id
1 'polypeptide(L)'
;MKRALVLSGGGSKGAFEVGALEYLLIEEKLDFQIFIGTSVGALNAAFLGQACNREELVDLAQELKALWLGLKGNNSIYESRNKNLNTLPKKPDS
;
A
#
# COMPACT_ATOMS: atom_id res chain seq x y z
N MET A 1 13.40 -19.45 11.97
CA MET A 1 12.99 -19.86 10.61
C MET A 1 12.65 -18.60 9.83
N LYS A 2 13.17 -18.41 8.61
CA LYS A 2 12.81 -17.26 7.77
C LYS A 2 11.52 -17.57 7.00
N ARG A 3 10.58 -16.62 6.97
CA ARG A 3 9.29 -16.75 6.30
C ARG A 3 9.11 -15.67 5.25
N ALA A 4 8.53 -16.06 4.12
CA ALA A 4 8.18 -15.17 3.02
C ALA A 4 6.67 -14.98 2.94
N LEU A 5 6.25 -13.73 2.74
CA LEU A 5 4.89 -13.34 2.42
C LEU A 5 4.81 -13.05 0.92
N VAL A 6 3.94 -13.76 0.21
CA VAL A 6 3.72 -13.60 -1.23
C VAL A 6 2.32 -13.06 -1.46
N LEU A 7 2.23 -11.84 -1.96
CA LEU A 7 0.99 -11.11 -2.21
C LEU A 7 0.67 -11.08 -3.71
N SER A 8 -0.54 -11.49 -4.05
CA SER A 8 -0.93 -11.63 -5.45
C SER A 8 -1.39 -10.30 -6.06
N GLY A 9 -1.52 -10.25 -7.39
CA GLY A 9 -2.24 -9.16 -8.04
C GLY A 9 -3.76 -9.39 -7.99
N GLY A 10 -4.56 -8.35 -7.79
CA GLY A 10 -6.02 -8.52 -7.71
C GLY A 10 -6.91 -7.27 -7.72
N GLY A 11 -6.38 -6.09 -8.04
CA GLY A 11 -7.17 -4.85 -8.12
C GLY A 11 -7.80 -4.45 -6.78
N SER A 12 -9.12 -4.27 -6.73
CA SER A 12 -9.88 -3.89 -5.51
C SER A 12 -9.83 -4.92 -4.37
N LYS A 13 -9.24 -6.09 -4.59
CA LYS A 13 -9.05 -7.13 -3.56
C LYS A 13 -7.89 -6.85 -2.60
N GLY A 14 -7.16 -5.74 -2.76
CA GLY A 14 -6.08 -5.36 -1.83
C GLY A 14 -6.55 -5.24 -0.36
N ALA A 15 -7.77 -4.75 -0.12
CA ALA A 15 -8.34 -4.67 1.22
C ALA A 15 -8.53 -6.05 1.87
N PHE A 16 -8.84 -7.09 1.08
CA PHE A 16 -8.95 -8.46 1.58
C PHE A 16 -7.58 -9.04 1.95
N GLU A 17 -6.55 -8.81 1.12
CA GLU A 17 -5.18 -9.23 1.43
C GLU A 17 -4.69 -8.64 2.75
N VAL A 18 -5.04 -7.38 3.04
CA VAL A 18 -4.64 -6.71 4.27
C VAL A 18 -5.38 -7.22 5.51
N GLY A 19 -6.66 -7.56 5.38
CA GLY A 19 -7.39 -8.22 6.47
C GLY A 19 -6.83 -9.61 6.80
N ALA A 20 -6.46 -10.40 5.77
CA ALA A 20 -5.80 -11.69 5.99
C ALA A 20 -4.42 -11.52 6.64
N LEU A 21 -3.67 -10.50 6.24
CA LEU A 21 -2.36 -10.20 6.83
C LEU A 21 -2.47 -9.83 8.32
N GLU A 22 -3.43 -8.99 8.68
CA GLU A 22 -3.67 -8.61 10.08
C GLU A 22 -3.89 -9.83 10.96
N TYR A 23 -4.74 -10.77 10.52
CA TYR A 23 -4.99 -12.01 11.24
C TYR A 23 -3.71 -12.84 11.44
N LEU A 24 -2.91 -12.98 10.38
CA LEU A 24 -1.64 -13.73 10.43
C LEU A 24 -0.62 -13.09 11.38
N LEU A 25 -0.58 -11.76 11.45
CA LEU A 25 0.38 -11.03 12.30
C LEU A 25 -0.07 -10.98 13.77
N ILE A 26 -1.35 -10.76 14.03
CA ILE A 26 -1.89 -10.50 15.37
C ILE A 26 -2.29 -11.81 16.07
N GLU A 27 -3.16 -12.59 15.44
CA GLU A 27 -3.75 -13.79 16.04
C GLU A 27 -2.77 -14.97 15.96
N GLU A 28 -2.25 -15.25 14.77
CA GLU A 28 -1.30 -16.35 14.55
C GLU A 28 0.14 -15.99 14.94
N LYS A 29 0.38 -14.72 15.28
CA LYS A 29 1.70 -14.18 15.69
C LYS A 29 2.83 -14.57 14.74
N LEU A 30 2.51 -14.66 13.45
CA LEU A 30 3.51 -14.94 12.43
C LEU A 30 4.39 -13.71 12.22
N ASP A 31 5.60 -13.97 11.74
CA ASP A 31 6.59 -12.94 11.44
C ASP A 31 7.18 -13.24 10.06
N PHE A 32 7.42 -12.20 9.27
CA PHE A 32 7.82 -12.29 7.87
C PHE A 32 9.04 -11.40 7.62
N GLN A 33 10.03 -11.94 6.90
CA GLN A 33 11.29 -11.23 6.61
C GLN A 33 11.49 -11.02 5.11
N ILE A 34 10.63 -11.61 4.28
CA ILE A 34 10.70 -11.54 2.83
C ILE A 34 9.31 -11.18 2.33
N PHE A 35 9.20 -10.12 1.55
CA PHE A 35 7.95 -9.65 0.97
C PHE A 35 8.06 -9.68 -0.55
N ILE A 36 7.13 -10.37 -1.21
CA ILE A 36 7.07 -10.48 -2.66
C ILE A 36 5.66 -10.11 -3.08
N GLY A 37 5.52 -9.27 -4.09
CA GLY A 37 4.21 -8.84 -4.54
C GLY A 37 4.16 -8.54 -6.03
N THR A 38 2.97 -8.60 -6.63
CA THR A 38 2.73 -8.18 -8.02
C THR A 38 1.56 -7.19 -8.09
N SER A 39 1.72 -6.09 -8.83
CA SER A 39 0.71 -5.02 -8.97
C SER A 39 0.28 -4.48 -7.60
N VAL A 40 -0.99 -4.59 -7.20
CA VAL A 40 -1.49 -4.19 -5.88
C VAL A 40 -0.74 -4.90 -4.75
N GLY A 41 -0.44 -6.19 -4.89
CA GLY A 41 0.36 -6.93 -3.93
C GLY A 41 1.78 -6.39 -3.80
N ALA A 42 2.37 -5.82 -4.87
CA ALA A 42 3.69 -5.19 -4.80
C ALA A 42 3.66 -3.89 -3.98
N LEU A 43 2.58 -3.12 -4.05
CA LEU A 43 2.39 -1.93 -3.22
C LEU A 43 2.30 -2.33 -1.75
N ASN A 44 1.45 -3.31 -1.43
CA ASN A 44 1.33 -3.84 -0.07
C ASN A 44 2.68 -4.39 0.44
N ALA A 45 3.39 -5.18 -0.39
CA ALA A 45 4.70 -5.73 -0.05
C ALA A 45 5.76 -4.66 0.19
N ALA A 46 5.81 -3.63 -0.66
CA ALA A 46 6.74 -2.51 -0.50
C ALA A 46 6.44 -1.70 0.77
N PHE A 47 5.17 -1.49 1.09
CA PHE A 47 4.76 -0.78 2.31
C PHE A 47 5.19 -1.53 3.56
N LEU A 48 4.95 -2.84 3.62
CA LEU A 48 5.28 -3.68 4.77
C LEU A 48 6.79 -3.95 4.91
N GLY A 49 7.52 -3.97 3.80
CA GLY A 49 8.97 -4.18 3.77
C GLY A 49 9.78 -3.07 4.45
N GLN A 50 9.14 -1.99 4.89
CA GLN A 50 9.77 -0.92 5.68
C GLN A 50 9.98 -1.31 7.16
N ALA A 51 9.28 -2.33 7.65
CA ALA A 51 9.39 -2.77 9.04
C ALA A 51 10.80 -3.29 9.36
N CYS A 52 11.39 -2.79 10.45
CA CYS A 52 12.67 -3.29 10.96
C CYS A 52 12.51 -4.40 12.01
N ASN A 53 11.32 -4.55 12.57
CA ASN A 53 10.97 -5.56 13.57
C ASN A 53 9.47 -5.89 13.52
N ARG A 54 9.04 -6.88 14.32
CA ARG A 54 7.65 -7.35 14.34
C ARG A 54 6.66 -6.28 14.83
N GLU A 55 7.04 -5.45 15.79
CA GLU A 55 6.15 -4.42 16.33
C GLU A 55 5.82 -3.40 15.23
N GLU A 56 6.85 -2.89 14.56
CA GLU A 56 6.70 -2.02 13.39
C GLU A 56 5.92 -2.70 12.25
N LEU A 57 6.11 -4.00 12.03
CA LEU A 57 5.36 -4.74 11.01
C LEU A 57 3.86 -4.78 11.32
N VAL A 58 3.49 -4.93 12.60
CA VAL A 58 2.09 -4.89 13.04
C VAL A 58 1.51 -3.49 12.86
N ASP A 59 2.25 -2.46 13.24
CA ASP A 59 1.82 -1.06 13.09
C ASP A 59 1.60 -0.69 11.61
N LEU A 60 2.56 -1.03 10.75
CA LEU A 60 2.44 -0.82 9.31
C LEU A 60 1.27 -1.62 8.70
N ALA A 61 0.98 -2.82 9.20
CA ALA A 61 -0.19 -3.57 8.74
C ALA A 61 -1.51 -2.87 9.13
N GLN A 62 -1.59 -2.25 10.31
CA GLN A 62 -2.75 -1.46 10.72
C GLN A 62 -2.89 -0.16 9.92
N GLU A 63 -1.79 0.55 9.65
CA GLU A 63 -1.80 1.73 8.79
C GLU A 63 -2.24 1.38 7.37
N LEU A 64 -1.70 0.28 6.82
CA LEU A 64 -2.09 -0.21 5.50
C LEU A 64 -3.57 -0.54 5.46
N LYS A 65 -4.12 -1.16 6.51
CA LYS A 65 -5.56 -1.43 6.64
C LYS A 65 -6.38 -0.15 6.64
N ALA A 66 -5.97 0.84 7.41
CA ALA A 66 -6.63 2.14 7.47
C ALA A 66 -6.61 2.85 6.10
N LEU A 67 -5.48 2.79 5.39
CA LEU A 67 -5.33 3.31 4.04
C LEU A 67 -6.35 2.66 3.08
N TRP A 68 -6.41 1.32 3.05
CA TRP A 68 -7.34 0.59 2.20
C TRP A 68 -8.81 0.86 2.51
N LEU A 69 -9.17 0.96 3.79
CA LEU A 69 -10.53 1.30 4.22
C LEU A 69 -10.91 2.77 3.93
N GLY A 70 -9.92 3.64 3.82
CA GLY A 70 -10.09 5.06 3.47
C GLY A 70 -10.31 5.32 1.98
N LEU A 71 -10.03 4.35 1.09
CA LEU A 71 -10.20 4.51 -0.36
C LEU A 71 -11.69 4.48 -0.74
N LYS A 72 -12.27 5.64 -1.05
CA LYS A 72 -13.69 5.80 -1.43
C LYS A 72 -13.95 5.85 -2.94
N GLY A 73 -12.92 5.83 -3.81
CA GLY A 73 -13.08 5.75 -5.28
C GLY A 73 -11.86 6.21 -6.09
N ASN A 74 -11.97 6.27 -7.42
CA ASN A 74 -10.89 6.63 -8.36
C ASN A 74 -10.18 7.96 -8.05
N ASN A 75 -10.89 8.91 -7.44
CA ASN A 75 -10.33 10.22 -7.06
C ASN A 75 -9.41 10.15 -5.83
N SER A 76 -9.32 9.00 -5.15
CA SER A 76 -8.40 8.77 -4.04
C SER A 76 -7.03 8.26 -4.49
N ILE A 77 -6.92 7.78 -5.74
CA ILE A 77 -5.67 7.23 -6.31
C ILE A 77 -4.99 8.27 -7.21
N TYR A 78 -5.78 9.11 -7.88
CA TYR A 78 -5.29 10.24 -8.66
C TYR A 78 -5.65 11.54 -7.94
N GLU A 79 -4.68 12.19 -7.28
CA GLU A 79 -4.80 13.64 -7.12
C GLU A 79 -4.89 14.23 -8.53
N SER A 80 -6.03 14.83 -8.87
CA SER A 80 -6.10 15.70 -10.03
C SER A 80 -4.99 16.73 -9.89
N ARG A 81 -3.98 16.66 -10.77
CA ARG A 81 -2.96 17.71 -10.99
C ARG A 81 -3.65 18.97 -11.53
N ASN A 82 -4.51 19.58 -10.73
CA ASN A 82 -5.23 20.80 -11.08
C ASN A 82 -5.03 21.88 -10.01
N LYS A 83 -3.78 22.00 -9.54
CA LYS A 83 -3.29 23.23 -8.93
C LYS A 83 -2.12 23.75 -9.78
N ASN A 84 -2.40 24.83 -10.50
CA ASN A 84 -1.42 25.78 -11.07
C ASN A 84 -0.80 25.48 -12.46
N LEU A 85 -1.59 25.10 -13.47
CA LEU A 85 -1.16 25.24 -14.88
C LEU A 85 -1.57 26.60 -15.50
N ASN A 86 -2.33 27.44 -14.80
CA ASN A 86 -2.71 28.78 -15.28
C ASN A 86 -1.66 29.88 -15.02
N THR A 87 -0.47 29.54 -14.53
CA THR A 87 0.60 30.52 -14.26
C THR A 87 1.82 30.38 -15.18
N LEU A 88 1.78 29.50 -16.19
CA LEU A 88 2.85 29.46 -17.18
C LEU A 88 2.73 30.66 -18.13
N PRO A 89 3.80 31.46 -18.32
CA PRO A 89 3.77 32.57 -19.26
C PRO A 89 3.50 32.04 -20.66
N LYS A 90 2.48 32.59 -21.33
CA LYS A 90 2.22 32.30 -22.75
C LYS A 90 3.45 32.70 -23.55
N LYS A 91 3.95 31.76 -24.36
CA LYS A 91 5.04 31.99 -25.30
C LYS A 91 4.65 33.13 -26.26
N PRO A 92 5.53 34.10 -26.55
CA PRO A 92 5.20 35.17 -27.48
C PRO A 92 5.03 34.58 -28.89
N ASP A 93 3.94 34.98 -29.54
CA ASP A 93 3.64 34.63 -30.93
C ASP A 93 4.72 35.26 -31.84
N SER A 94 5.27 34.44 -32.73
CA SER A 94 6.19 34.84 -33.81
C SER A 94 5.45 35.45 -34.97
#